data_AF-A0A7S0HQH7-F1
#
_entry.id   AF-A0A7S0HQH7-F1
#
_cell.length_a   1.000
_cell.length_b   1.000
_cell.length_c   1.000
_cell.angle_alpha   90.00
_cell.angle_beta   90.00
_cell.angle_gamma   90.00
#
_symmetry.space_group_name_H-M   'P 1'
#
loop_
_entity.id
_entity.type
_entity.pdbx_description
1 polymer ?
#
loop_
_entity_poly.entity_id
_entity_poly.type
_entity_poly.pdbx_seq_one_letter_code
_entity_poly.pdbx_strand_id
1 'polypeptide(L)'
;PAKGWGRCVAGDAPSFSNWDEEQPDDDLGYQQDCASIDAKTGRWRDMVCVPLDPLSLDELSCLCSRGDASAAFADELKELEATRAYNQRLLKFHSDSCER
;
A
#
# COMPACT_ATOMS: atom_id res chain seq x y z
N PRO A 1 5.86 9.05 1.94
CA PRO A 1 6.23 7.92 2.80
C PRO A 1 6.50 8.40 4.24
N ALA A 2 6.08 7.62 5.24
CA ALA A 2 6.45 7.90 6.62
C ALA A 2 7.95 7.63 6.84
N LYS A 3 8.55 8.27 7.85
CA LYS A 3 9.95 8.07 8.21
C LYS A 3 10.18 6.59 8.55
N GLY A 4 11.25 5.99 8.01
CA GLY A 4 11.51 4.54 8.17
C GLY A 4 10.77 3.64 7.16
N TRP A 5 9.65 4.09 6.60
CA TRP A 5 8.77 3.32 5.71
C TRP A 5 8.92 3.72 4.23
N GLY A 6 10.17 3.86 3.78
CA GLY A 6 10.50 4.30 2.42
C GLY A 6 10.31 3.23 1.35
N ARG A 7 10.15 1.95 1.74
CA ARG A 7 9.97 0.82 0.83
C ARG A 7 8.98 -0.18 1.42
N CYS A 8 8.14 -0.74 0.56
CA CYS A 8 7.35 -1.93 0.86
C CYS A 8 8.26 -3.17 0.92
N VAL A 9 7.76 -4.27 1.49
CA VAL A 9 8.47 -5.57 1.51
C VAL A 9 8.87 -6.03 0.10
N ALA A 10 8.05 -5.71 -0.92
CA ALA A 10 8.34 -5.99 -2.33
C ALA A 10 9.50 -5.16 -2.92
N GLY A 11 10.00 -4.15 -2.20
CA GLY A 11 11.15 -3.31 -2.59
C GLY A 11 10.79 -1.96 -3.21
N ASP A 12 9.54 -1.80 -3.68
CA ASP A 12 9.04 -0.55 -4.26
C ASP A 12 8.72 0.50 -3.20
N ALA A 13 8.75 1.78 -3.59
CA ALA A 13 8.33 2.87 -2.71
C ALA A 13 6.79 2.85 -2.56
N PRO A 14 6.25 3.00 -1.33
CA PRO A 14 4.81 3.04 -1.14
C PRO A 14 4.22 4.30 -1.78
N SER A 15 3.20 4.13 -2.62
CA SER A 15 2.43 5.22 -3.23
C SER A 15 1.26 5.71 -2.36
N PHE A 16 0.90 4.94 -1.34
CA PHE A 16 -0.21 5.22 -0.41
C PHE A 16 0.20 4.87 1.03
N SER A 17 -0.33 5.62 1.99
CA SER A 17 -0.17 5.34 3.42
C SER A 17 -1.40 5.76 4.20
N ASN A 18 -1.79 4.97 5.21
CA ASN A 18 -2.96 5.23 6.06
C ASN A 18 -2.63 5.18 7.57
N TRP A 19 -1.47 5.72 7.95
CA TRP A 19 -1.06 5.82 9.36
C TRP A 19 -2.12 6.54 10.20
N ASP A 20 -2.27 6.08 11.44
CA ASP A 20 -3.02 6.80 12.46
C ASP A 20 -2.32 8.12 12.80
N GLU A 21 -3.02 8.99 13.51
CA GLU A 21 -2.41 10.24 13.99
C GLU A 21 -1.18 9.92 14.85
N GLU A 22 -0.10 10.68 14.65
CA GLU A 22 1.20 10.54 15.33
C GLU A 22 2.03 9.30 14.97
N GLN A 23 1.54 8.42 14.09
CA GLN A 23 2.23 7.20 13.70
C GLN A 23 2.94 7.35 12.33
N PRO A 24 4.03 6.59 12.06
CA PRO A 24 4.74 5.70 12.98
C PRO A 24 5.52 6.49 14.05
N ASP A 25 5.54 5.97 15.28
CA ASP A 25 6.12 6.68 16.44
C ASP A 25 7.32 5.99 17.11
N ASP A 26 7.70 4.77 16.70
CA ASP A 26 8.73 3.97 17.37
C ASP A 26 8.51 3.98 18.89
N ASP A 27 7.30 3.64 19.34
CA ASP A 27 6.86 3.83 20.74
C ASP A 27 7.90 3.32 21.75
N LEU A 28 8.13 4.15 22.78
CA LEU A 28 9.13 3.94 23.84
C LEU A 28 10.59 3.76 23.36
N GLY A 29 10.90 4.17 22.12
CA GLY A 29 12.24 4.06 21.54
C GLY A 29 12.61 2.63 21.11
N TYR A 30 11.63 1.74 21.01
CA TYR A 30 11.82 0.43 20.40
C TYR A 30 11.73 0.56 18.88
N GLN A 31 12.52 -0.25 18.17
CA GLN A 31 12.42 -0.32 16.72
C GLN A 31 11.14 -1.08 16.34
N GLN A 32 10.20 -0.39 15.69
CA GLN A 32 8.89 -0.91 15.32
C GLN A 32 8.77 -1.05 13.79
N ASP A 33 9.39 -2.08 13.23
CA ASP A 33 9.44 -2.29 11.78
C ASP A 33 8.21 -3.05 11.21
N CYS A 34 7.22 -3.37 12.04
CA CYS A 34 5.99 -4.04 11.62
C CYS A 34 4.81 -3.06 11.69
N ALA A 35 3.81 -3.25 10.83
CA ALA A 35 2.58 -2.45 10.83
C ALA A 35 1.38 -3.33 11.19
N SER A 36 0.49 -2.79 12.01
CA SER A 36 -0.82 -3.36 12.31
C SER A 36 -1.94 -2.43 11.85
N ILE A 37 -3.12 -2.99 11.63
CA ILE A 37 -4.33 -2.24 11.29
C ILE A 37 -5.24 -2.22 12.52
N ASP A 38 -5.66 -1.02 12.94
CA ASP A 38 -6.75 -0.87 13.89
C ASP A 38 -8.07 -1.32 13.24
N ALA A 39 -8.68 -2.38 13.78
CA ALA A 39 -9.87 -2.98 13.20
C ALA A 39 -11.12 -2.07 13.19
N LYS A 40 -11.15 -1.01 14.00
CA LYS A 40 -12.29 -0.08 14.08
C LYS A 40 -12.14 1.09 13.12
N THR A 41 -10.93 1.62 12.98
CA THR A 41 -10.66 2.83 12.17
C THR A 41 -10.05 2.51 10.82
N GLY A 42 -9.47 1.32 10.66
CA GLY A 42 -8.69 0.92 9.48
C GLY A 42 -7.34 1.63 9.37
N ARG A 43 -6.96 2.45 10.37
CA ARG A 43 -5.69 3.19 10.42
C ARG A 43 -4.54 2.27 10.81
N TRP A 44 -3.33 2.62 10.40
CA TRP A 44 -2.14 1.81 10.61
C TRP A 44 -1.33 2.32 11.79
N ARG A 45 -0.72 1.40 12.54
CA ARG A 45 0.21 1.70 13.62
C ARG A 45 1.47 0.88 13.48
N ASP A 46 2.63 1.45 13.76
CA ASP A 46 3.85 0.66 13.86
C ASP A 46 3.86 -0.14 15.17
N MET A 47 4.51 -1.29 15.11
CA MET A 47 4.64 -2.19 16.25
C MET A 47 5.92 -2.99 16.14
N VAL A 48 6.39 -3.49 17.28
CA VAL A 48 7.51 -4.43 17.31
C VAL A 48 7.09 -5.72 16.60
N CYS A 49 7.96 -6.23 15.73
CA CYS A 49 7.81 -7.54 15.09
C CYS A 49 8.06 -8.68 16.09
N VAL A 50 7.18 -8.85 17.07
CA VAL A 50 7.19 -10.03 17.96
C VAL A 50 6.12 -11.01 17.53
N PRO A 51 6.39 -12.33 17.48
CA PRO A 51 5.33 -13.32 17.38
C PRO A 51 4.52 -13.24 18.68
N LEU A 52 3.35 -12.60 18.61
CA LEU A 52 2.40 -12.60 19.71
C LEU A 52 1.88 -14.03 19.85
N ASP A 53 2.46 -14.80 20.77
CA ASP A 53 2.06 -16.16 21.16
C ASP A 53 2.47 -17.30 20.18
N PRO A 54 3.26 -18.31 20.61
CA PRO A 54 3.59 -19.49 19.79
C PRO A 54 2.37 -20.36 19.43
N LEU A 55 1.19 -20.11 20.04
CA LEU A 55 -0.07 -20.78 19.70
C LEU A 55 -1.04 -19.90 18.90
N SER A 56 -0.73 -18.62 18.67
CA SER A 56 -1.51 -17.83 17.74
C SER A 56 -0.98 -18.06 16.32
N LEU A 57 -1.83 -18.67 15.49
CA LEU A 57 -1.75 -18.55 14.04
C LEU A 57 -2.44 -17.25 13.59
N ASP A 58 -2.52 -16.24 14.47
CA ASP A 58 -2.80 -14.88 14.03
C ASP A 58 -1.53 -14.43 13.36
N GLU A 59 -1.52 -14.77 12.08
CA GLU A 59 -0.59 -14.34 11.07
C GLU A 59 -0.41 -12.84 11.22
N LEU A 60 0.57 -12.46 12.04
CA LEU A 60 1.37 -11.25 11.91
C LEU A 60 2.17 -11.35 10.60
N SER A 61 1.47 -11.72 9.53
CA SER A 61 1.76 -11.28 8.19
C SER A 61 1.89 -9.79 8.37
N CYS A 62 3.15 -9.34 8.42
CA CYS A 62 3.61 -8.34 7.46
C CYS A 62 2.56 -8.25 6.34
N LEU A 63 1.99 -7.07 6.07
CA LEU A 63 1.02 -6.81 4.98
C LEU A 63 1.56 -7.28 3.62
N CYS A 64 1.69 -8.58 3.49
CA CYS A 64 2.23 -9.37 2.42
C CYS A 64 0.99 -9.98 1.86
N SER A 65 0.61 -9.53 0.66
CA SER A 65 -0.32 -10.31 -0.12
C SER A 65 0.24 -11.73 -0.21
N ARG A 66 -0.51 -12.71 0.28
CA ARG A 66 -0.25 -14.12 -0.05
C ARG A 66 -0.55 -14.29 -1.53
N GLY A 67 0.47 -14.05 -2.36
CA GLY A 67 0.37 -14.02 -3.81
C GLY A 67 0.58 -12.63 -4.40
N ASP A 68 0.63 -12.57 -5.72
CA ASP A 68 0.62 -11.31 -6.45
C ASP A 68 -0.73 -10.61 -6.18
N ALA A 69 -0.74 -9.52 -5.41
CA ALA A 69 -1.95 -8.75 -5.15
C ALA A 69 -2.63 -8.34 -6.47
N SER A 70 -1.83 -8.14 -7.52
CA SER A 70 -2.29 -7.85 -8.87
C SER A 70 -3.07 -9.01 -9.50
N ALA A 71 -2.82 -10.26 -9.07
CA ALA A 71 -3.59 -11.41 -9.54
C ALA A 71 -5.02 -11.44 -8.99
N ALA A 72 -5.24 -10.92 -7.78
CA ALA A 72 -6.58 -10.79 -7.20
C ALA A 72 -7.41 -9.68 -7.87
N PHE A 73 -6.74 -8.73 -8.54
CA PHE A 73 -7.36 -7.58 -9.20
C PHE A 73 -6.96 -7.48 -10.69
N ALA A 74 -6.65 -8.62 -11.32
CA ALA A 74 -6.08 -8.62 -12.68
C ALA A 74 -7.09 -8.10 -13.72
N ASP A 75 -8.38 -8.38 -13.50
CA ASP A 75 -9.45 -7.91 -14.37
C ASP A 75 -9.68 -6.41 -14.18
N GLU A 76 -9.71 -5.92 -12.94
CA GLU A 76 -9.83 -4.48 -12.65
C GLU A 76 -8.61 -3.70 -13.17
N LEU A 77 -7.40 -4.25 -13.07
CA LEU A 77 -6.20 -3.66 -13.62
C LEU A 77 -6.30 -3.54 -15.15
N LYS A 78 -6.76 -4.60 -15.84
CA LYS A 78 -6.94 -4.59 -17.29
C LYS A 78 -7.99 -3.55 -17.73
N GLU A 79 -9.09 -3.42 -16.99
CA GLU A 79 -10.11 -2.41 -17.25
C GLU A 79 -9.59 -0.98 -17.03
N LEU A 80 -8.82 -0.77 -15.96
CA LEU A 80 -8.20 0.52 -15.65
C LEU A 80 -7.19 0.93 -16.75
N GLU A 81 -6.37 0.00 -17.20
CA GLU A 81 -5.39 0.23 -18.27
C GLU A 81 -6.07 0.53 -19.62
N ALA A 82 -7.14 -0.19 -19.96
CA ALA A 82 -7.93 0.08 -21.15
C ALA A 82 -8.54 1.50 -21.12
N THR A 83 -9.06 1.90 -19.97
CA THR A 83 -9.62 3.24 -19.75
C THR A 83 -8.54 4.33 -19.86
N ARG A 84 -7.37 4.09 -19.26
CA ARG A 84 -6.22 5.00 -19.36
C ARG A 84 -5.77 5.18 -20.81
N ALA A 85 -5.66 4.10 -21.58
CA ALA A 85 -5.26 4.16 -22.98
C ALA A 85 -6.28 4.91 -23.84
N TYR A 86 -7.58 4.72 -23.59
CA TYR A 86 -8.65 5.46 -24.24
C TYR A 86 -8.55 6.97 -23.94
N ASN A 87 -8.41 7.34 -22.67
CA ASN A 87 -8.30 8.74 -22.26
C ASN A 87 -7.06 9.42 -22.83
N GLN A 88 -5.92 8.72 -22.90
CA GLN A 88 -4.71 9.23 -23.53
C GLN A 88 -4.90 9.50 -25.03
N ARG A 89 -5.61 8.64 -25.75
CA ARG A 89 -5.95 8.85 -27.17
C ARG A 89 -6.85 10.05 -27.37
N LEU A 90 -7.86 10.23 -26.51
CA LEU A 90 -8.74 11.40 -26.53
C LEU A 90 -7.97 12.70 -26.28
N LEU A 91 -7.10 12.72 -25.26
CA LEU A 91 -6.27 13.89 -24.95
C LEU A 91 -5.35 14.25 -26.11
N LYS A 92 -4.73 13.25 -26.75
CA LYS A 92 -3.90 13.45 -27.93
C LYS A 92 -4.71 14.02 -29.10
N PHE A 93 -5.88 13.44 -29.39
CA PHE A 93 -6.75 13.92 -30.46
C PHE A 93 -7.24 15.36 -30.21
N HIS A 94 -7.52 15.71 -28.95
CA HIS A 94 -7.88 17.07 -28.57
C HIS A 94 -6.70 18.04 -28.73
N SER A 95 -5.50 17.66 -28.31
CA SER A 95 -4.28 18.46 -28.50
C SER A 95 -4.01 18.73 -29.99
N ASP A 96 -4.04 17.67 -30.82
CA ASP A 96 -3.80 17.74 -32.26
C ASP A 96 -4.89 18.53 -33.02
N SER A 97 -6.07 18.71 -32.41
CA SER A 97 -7.16 19.51 -32.95
C SER A 97 -7.10 20.99 -32.55
N CYS A 98 -6.37 21.34 -31.49
CA CYS A 98 -6.11 22.73 -31.10
C CYS A 98 -4.86 23.32 -31.79
N GLU A 99 -4.00 22.49 -32.38
CA GLU A 99 -2.78 22.90 -33.09
C GLU A 99 -2.97 23.06 -34.61
N ARG A 100 -4.20 22.91 -35.13
CA ARG A 100 -4.60 23.21 -36.53
C ARG A 100 -5.43 24.47 -36.61
#